data_AF-A0A5E5PL23-F1
#
_entry.id   AF-A0A5E5PL23-F1
#
_cell.length_a   1.000
_cell.length_b   1.000
_cell.length_c   1.000
_cell.angle_alpha   90.00
_cell.angle_beta   90.00
_cell.angle_gamma   90.00
#
_symmetry.space_group_name_H-M   'P 1'
#
loop_
_entity.id
_entity.type
_entity.pdbx_description
1 polymer ?
#
loop_
_entity_poly.entity_id
_entity_poly.type
_entity_poly.pdbx_seq_one_letter_code
_entity_poly.pdbx_strand_id
1 'polypeptide(L)' 'MNEISIRVYYEDTDSGGVVYYANYLKFIERGRSEYLRDLGFEQDVLIAKHNTIFAVR' A
#
# COMPACT_ATOMS: atom_id res chain seq x y z
N MET A 1 -8.89 1.42 14.29
CA MET A 1 -7.68 0.82 13.67
C MET A 1 -8.04 0.61 12.21
N ASN A 2 -7.26 1.15 11.26
CA ASN A 2 -7.54 0.95 9.83
C ASN A 2 -7.19 -0.51 9.47
N GLU A 3 -8.10 -1.17 8.77
CA GLU A 3 -7.94 -2.53 8.26
C GLU A 3 -8.32 -2.53 6.78
N ILE A 4 -7.51 -3.19 5.95
CA ILE A 4 -7.80 -3.37 4.53
C ILE A 4 -7.98 -4.85 4.21
N SER A 5 -9.05 -5.17 3.49
CA SER A 5 -9.27 -6.51 2.96
C SER A 5 -8.55 -6.66 1.63
N ILE A 6 -7.63 -7.63 1.54
CA ILE A 6 -6.89 -7.93 0.31
C ILE A 6 -7.32 -9.30 -0.21
N ARG A 7 -7.75 -9.34 -1.47
CA ARG A 7 -7.93 -10.58 -2.22
C ARG A 7 -6.59 -11.00 -2.81
N VAL A 8 -6.15 -12.19 -2.47
CA VAL A 8 -4.97 -12.84 -3.09
C VAL A 8 -5.42 -13.50 -4.38
N TYR A 9 -4.79 -13.14 -5.49
CA TYR A 9 -4.97 -13.80 -6.78
C TYR A 9 -3.83 -14.77 -7.04
N TYR A 10 -4.02 -15.67 -8.01
CA TYR A 10 -3.00 -16.64 -8.38
C TYR A 10 -1.66 -15.98 -8.79
N GLU A 11 -1.73 -14.80 -9.41
CA GLU A 11 -0.54 -13.99 -9.77
C GLU A 11 0.26 -13.47 -8.58
N ASP A 12 -0.35 -13.41 -7.38
CA ASP A 12 0.33 -13.00 -6.17
C ASP A 12 1.16 -14.14 -5.56
N THR A 13 0.96 -15.37 -6.03
CA THR A 13 1.57 -16.60 -5.50
C THR A 13 2.79 -17.05 -6.31
N ASP A 14 3.66 -17.84 -5.70
CA ASP A 14 4.80 -18.48 -6.36
C ASP A 14 4.64 -20.01 -6.48
N SER A 15 5.66 -20.68 -7.03
CA SER A 15 5.69 -22.14 -7.19
C SER A 15 5.62 -22.92 -5.87
N GLY A 16 5.74 -22.26 -4.72
CA GLY A 16 5.55 -22.83 -3.39
C GLY A 16 4.09 -22.83 -2.94
N GLY A 17 3.16 -22.27 -3.72
CA GLY A 17 1.72 -22.22 -3.42
C GLY A 17 1.36 -21.20 -2.33
N VAL A 18 2.27 -20.27 -2.03
CA VAL A 18 2.07 -19.19 -1.06
C VAL A 18 2.26 -17.84 -1.74
N VAL A 19 1.84 -16.76 -1.07
CA VAL A 19 2.12 -15.40 -1.54
C VAL A 19 3.63 -15.20 -1.65
N TYR A 20 4.08 -14.77 -2.82
CA TYR A 20 5.48 -14.46 -3.06
C TYR A 20 5.93 -13.31 -2.16
N TYR A 21 7.10 -13.42 -1.52
CA TYR A 21 7.52 -12.51 -0.45
C TYR A 21 7.50 -11.02 -0.87
N ALA A 22 7.84 -10.70 -2.12
CA ALA A 22 7.86 -9.32 -2.58
C ALA A 22 6.46 -8.71 -2.70
N ASN A 23 5.41 -9.52 -2.85
CA ASN A 23 4.04 -9.03 -2.94
C ASN A 23 3.51 -8.53 -1.58
N TYR A 24 4.06 -8.99 -0.45
CA TYR A 24 3.72 -8.41 0.86
C TYR A 24 4.07 -6.93 0.95
N LEU A 25 5.15 -6.47 0.29
CA LEU A 25 5.49 -5.04 0.24
C LEU A 25 4.38 -4.22 -0.43
N LYS A 26 3.78 -4.76 -1.49
CA LYS A 26 2.64 -4.12 -2.18
C LYS A 26 1.43 -4.03 -1.26
N PHE A 27 1.15 -5.07 -0.47
CA PHE A 27 0.00 -5.10 0.44
C PHE A 27 0.18 -4.11 1.60
N ILE A 28 1.37 -4.06 2.19
CA ILE A 28 1.69 -3.08 3.25
C ILE A 28 1.59 -1.66 2.71
N GLU A 29 2.08 -1.40 1.50
CA GLU A 29 2.02 -0.09 0.88
C GLU A 29 0.58 0.38 0.61
N ARG A 30 -0.31 -0.53 0.21
CA ARG A 30 -1.75 -0.25 0.09
C ARG A 30 -2.35 0.12 1.45
N GLY A 31 -2.04 -0.64 2.51
CA GLY A 31 -2.52 -0.35 3.86
C GLY A 31 -2.03 1.00 4.38
N ARG A 32 -0.75 1.32 4.13
CA ARG A 32 -0.18 2.64 4.46
C ARG A 32 -0.90 3.77 3.73
N SER A 33 -1.21 3.57 2.45
CA SER A 33 -1.92 4.57 1.63
C SER A 33 -3.33 4.83 2.16
N GLU A 34 -4.09 3.77 2.47
CA GLU A 34 -5.43 3.91 3.07
C GLU A 34 -5.38 4.53 4.47
N TYR A 35 -4.39 4.15 5.30
CA TYR A 35 -4.22 4.76 6.62
C TYR A 35 -3.91 6.26 6.54
N LEU A 36 -3.06 6.68 5.60
CA LEU A 36 -2.77 8.11 5.38
C LEU A 36 -4.00 8.86 4.86
N ARG A 37 -4.78 8.24 3.96
CA ARG A 37 -6.05 8.80 3.49
C ARG A 37 -7.03 9.03 4.64
N ASP A 38 -7.18 8.09 5.55
CA ASP A 38 -8.03 8.25 6.75
C ASP A 38 -7.61 9.43 7.64
N LEU A 39 -6.32 9.76 7.64
CA LEU A 39 -5.76 10.92 8.34
C LEU A 39 -5.86 12.23 7.53
N GLY A 40 -6.43 12.19 6.32
CA GLY A 40 -6.57 13.34 5.42
C GLY A 40 -5.33 13.63 4.55
N PHE A 41 -4.38 12.70 4.48
CA PHE A 41 -3.16 12.83 3.71
C PHE A 41 -3.23 11.99 2.43
N GLU A 42 -3.56 12.63 1.31
CA GLU A 42 -3.47 12.03 -0.03
C GLU A 42 -2.21 12.51 -0.76
N GLN A 43 -1.53 11.59 -1.45
CA GLN A 43 -0.19 11.83 -1.99
C GLN A 43 -0.20 12.87 -3.12
N ASP A 44 -1.20 12.84 -3.98
CA ASP A 44 -1.44 13.84 -5.03
C ASP A 44 -1.74 15.23 -4.45
N VAL A 45 -2.54 15.30 -3.39
CA VAL A 45 -2.83 16.55 -2.66
C VAL A 45 -1.57 17.13 -2.03
N LEU A 46 -0.75 16.29 -1.39
CA LEU A 46 0.53 16.69 -0.79
C LEU A 46 1.51 17.23 -1.83
N ILE A 47 1.58 16.61 -3.01
CA ILE A 47 2.41 17.09 -4.11
C ILE A 47 1.88 18.43 -4.62
N ALA A 48 0.59 18.53 -4.93
CA ALA A 48 0.00 19.70 -5.56
C ALA A 48 0.00 20.95 -4.64
N LYS A 49 -0.30 20.78 -3.35
CA LYS A 49 -0.45 21.90 -2.42
C LYS A 49 0.81 22.22 -1.62
N HIS A 50 1.65 21.23 -1.39
CA HIS A 50 2.78 21.35 -0.46
C HIS A 50 4.12 20.99 -1.09
N ASN A 51 4.18 20.62 -2.38
CA ASN A 51 5.39 20.14 -3.07
C ASN A 51 6.15 19.09 -2.24
N THR A 52 5.40 18.22 -1.55
CA THR A 52 5.92 17.26 -0.58
C THR A 52 5.57 15.85 -1.01
N ILE A 53 6.53 14.93 -0.91
CA ILE A 53 6.37 13.50 -1.23
C ILE A 53 6.60 12.68 0.03
N PHE A 54 5.70 11.72 0.29
CA PHE A 54 5.92 10.71 1.31
C PHE A 54 6.74 9.56 0.70
N ALA A 55 8.02 9.49 1.06
CA ALA A 55 8.96 8.48 0.56
C ALA A 55 9.09 7.30 1.53
N VAL A 56 9.13 6.08 0.98
CA VAL A 56 9.49 4.86 1.70
C VAL A 56 10.97 4.58 1.43
N ARG A 57 11.75 4.26 2.46
CA ARG A 57 13.18 3.96 2.38
C ARG A 57 13.46 2.58 2.95
#